data_AF-A0A378WYL1-F1
#
_entry.id   AF-A0A378WYL1-F1
#
_cell.length_a   1.000
_cell.length_b   1.000
_cell.length_c   1.000
_cell.angle_alpha   90.00
_cell.angle_beta   90.00
_cell.angle_gamma   90.00
#
_symmetry.space_group_name_H-M   'P 1'
#
loop_
_entity.id
_entity.type
_entity.pdbx_description
1 polymer ?
#
loop_
_entity_poly.entity_id
_entity_poly.type
_entity_poly.pdbx_seq_one_letter_code
_entity_poly.pdbx_strand_id
1 'polypeptide(L)'
;MSVTGDVIRQRRKVLGYSQTQLAKLVGADQKTVSRWETGETEPVVSDLVRLSEVLDVSLNTLAGKTAAGLDFSGDWWYSGQAFGDAGERIDTLELHIEQDGLWLQLAGARARPVSEGSYAWTGEMKLYDSEAFMGWYVAADGNVRSKGTLYFELHPHGQMMRGGWVGQSYVAPVVQGWCAVARERWVAEALVRDMARTEGQLKAWPTLKP
;
A
#
# COMPACT_ATOMS: atom_id res chain seq x y z
N MET A 1 26.66 10.52 -2.90
CA MET A 1 25.84 9.77 -1.92
C MET A 1 24.96 8.85 -2.71
N SER A 2 24.99 7.55 -2.40
CA SER A 2 24.09 6.58 -3.02
C SER A 2 22.82 6.47 -2.18
N VAL A 3 21.69 6.15 -2.83
CA VAL A 3 20.39 6.03 -2.14
C VAL A 3 20.46 4.95 -1.06
N THR A 4 21.17 3.85 -1.32
CA THR A 4 21.46 2.79 -0.34
C THR A 4 22.19 3.34 0.88
N GLY A 5 23.27 4.11 0.68
CA GLY A 5 24.04 4.69 1.77
C GLY A 5 23.23 5.63 2.66
N ASP A 6 22.33 6.40 2.06
CA ASP A 6 21.44 7.30 2.80
C ASP A 6 20.39 6.54 3.63
N VAL A 7 19.79 5.48 3.07
CA VAL A 7 18.83 4.63 3.81
C VAL A 7 19.51 3.93 4.98
N ILE A 8 20.70 3.36 4.77
CA ILE A 8 21.51 2.73 5.84
C ILE A 8 21.75 3.74 6.97
N ARG A 9 22.24 4.94 6.63
CA ARG A 9 22.54 6.00 7.59
C ARG A 9 21.30 6.44 8.37
N GLN A 10 20.19 6.65 7.68
CA GLN A 10 18.95 7.11 8.29
C GLN A 10 18.39 6.07 9.26
N ARG A 11 18.20 4.82 8.81
CA ARG A 11 17.65 3.74 9.66
C ARG A 11 18.54 3.44 10.85
N ARG A 12 19.86 3.43 10.65
CA ARG A 12 20.82 3.27 11.75
C ARG A 12 20.60 4.33 12.84
N LYS A 13 20.43 5.60 12.46
CA LYS A 13 20.18 6.70 13.40
C LYS A 13 18.83 6.57 14.10
N VAL A 14 17.77 6.18 13.37
CA VAL A 14 16.43 5.96 13.95
C VAL A 14 16.46 4.86 15.02
N LEU A 15 17.22 3.78 14.78
CA LEU A 15 17.39 2.68 15.74
C LEU A 15 18.41 2.99 16.85
N GLY A 16 19.02 4.18 16.86
CA GLY A 16 19.98 4.59 17.88
C GLY A 16 21.35 3.91 17.80
N TYR A 17 21.69 3.31 16.66
CA TYR A 17 22.98 2.62 16.48
C TYR A 17 24.10 3.60 16.08
N SER A 18 25.28 3.45 16.67
CA SER A 18 26.54 3.98 16.13
C SER A 18 26.98 3.15 14.91
N GLN A 19 27.84 3.71 14.05
CA GLN A 19 28.41 2.96 12.92
C GLN A 19 29.14 1.69 13.41
N THR A 20 29.83 1.76 14.56
CA THR A 20 30.50 0.61 15.17
C THR A 20 29.51 -0.46 15.65
N GLN A 21 28.37 -0.07 16.21
CA GLN A 21 27.34 -1.03 16.61
C GLN A 21 26.72 -1.71 15.39
N LEU A 22 26.34 -0.94 14.37
CA LEU A 22 25.81 -1.52 13.12
C LEU A 22 26.81 -2.50 12.50
N ALA A 23 28.08 -2.10 12.42
CA ALA A 23 29.17 -2.93 11.89
C ALA A 23 29.26 -4.28 12.62
N LYS A 24 29.19 -4.28 13.96
CA LYS A 24 29.17 -5.52 14.76
C LYS A 24 27.94 -6.39 14.46
N LEU A 25 26.76 -5.80 14.33
CA LEU A 25 25.52 -6.52 14.09
C LEU A 25 25.50 -7.21 12.71
N VAL A 26 26.04 -6.55 11.69
CA VAL A 26 26.09 -7.09 10.32
C VAL A 26 27.36 -7.89 10.02
N GLY A 27 28.31 -7.98 10.96
CA GLY A 27 29.58 -8.68 10.77
C GLY A 27 30.52 -8.00 9.77
N ALA A 28 30.63 -6.67 9.86
CA ALA A 28 31.52 -5.83 9.07
C ALA A 28 32.38 -4.93 9.98
N ASP A 29 33.32 -4.18 9.39
CA ASP A 29 34.11 -3.16 10.09
C ASP A 29 33.43 -1.78 10.04
N GLN A 30 33.68 -0.93 11.05
CA GLN A 30 33.12 0.43 11.09
C GLN A 30 33.49 1.26 9.85
N LYS A 31 34.70 1.09 9.31
CA LYS A 31 35.13 1.76 8.07
C LYS A 31 34.30 1.33 6.87
N THR A 32 33.95 0.05 6.79
CA THR A 32 33.09 -0.49 5.73
C THR A 32 31.71 0.14 5.79
N VAL A 33 31.10 0.21 6.98
CA VAL A 33 29.82 0.91 7.18
C VAL A 33 29.93 2.39 6.81
N SER A 34 31.02 3.07 7.19
CA SER A 34 31.23 4.48 6.82
C SER A 34 31.28 4.66 5.30
N ARG A 35 31.96 3.76 4.57
CA ARG A 35 32.06 3.81 3.10
C ARG A 35 30.72 3.53 2.41
N TRP A 36 29.92 2.61 2.95
CA TRP A 36 28.55 2.39 2.49
C TRP A 36 27.72 3.66 2.65
N GLU A 37 27.74 4.29 3.83
CA GLU A 37 26.95 5.51 4.09
C GLU A 37 27.38 6.71 3.24
N THR A 38 28.67 6.85 2.90
CA THR A 38 29.15 7.92 2.02
C THR A 38 28.92 7.62 0.54
N GLY A 39 28.64 6.37 0.19
CA GLY A 39 28.55 5.88 -1.19
C GLY A 39 29.93 5.71 -1.85
N GLU A 40 31.00 5.57 -1.08
CA GLU A 40 32.35 5.26 -1.58
C GLU A 40 32.42 3.82 -2.11
N THR A 41 31.69 2.91 -1.46
CA THR A 41 31.53 1.51 -1.89
C THR A 41 30.09 1.06 -1.67
N GLU A 42 29.60 0.11 -2.46
CA GLU A 42 28.29 -0.51 -2.25
C GLU A 42 28.41 -1.80 -1.41
N PRO A 43 27.42 -2.13 -0.55
CA PRO A 43 27.36 -3.43 0.12
C PRO A 43 27.13 -4.55 -0.90
N VAL A 44 27.71 -5.73 -0.67
CA VAL A 44 27.38 -6.90 -1.49
C VAL A 44 26.02 -7.48 -1.09
N VAL A 45 25.46 -8.38 -1.91
CA VAL A 45 24.12 -8.96 -1.66
C VAL A 45 23.99 -9.58 -0.26
N SER A 46 25.01 -10.28 0.22
CA SER A 46 25.00 -10.87 1.57
C SER A 46 25.06 -9.81 2.69
N ASP A 47 25.65 -8.65 2.43
CA ASP A 47 25.60 -7.52 3.37
C ASP A 47 24.22 -6.88 3.38
N LEU A 48 23.60 -6.74 2.20
CA LEU A 48 22.24 -6.18 2.07
C LEU A 48 21.21 -7.01 2.83
N VAL A 49 21.28 -8.35 2.76
CA VAL A 49 20.39 -9.25 3.52
C VAL A 49 20.55 -9.06 5.03
N ARG A 50 21.80 -9.04 5.53
CA ARG A 50 22.07 -8.79 6.95
C ARG A 50 21.64 -7.38 7.38
N LEU A 51 21.85 -6.39 6.54
CA LEU A 51 21.40 -5.02 6.77
C LEU A 51 19.87 -4.95 6.84
N SER A 52 19.14 -5.65 5.97
CA SER A 52 17.67 -5.66 6.01
C SER A 52 17.13 -6.21 7.33
N GLU A 53 17.72 -7.30 7.82
CA GLU A 53 17.34 -7.92 9.09
C GLU A 53 17.66 -7.01 10.28
N VAL A 54 18.87 -6.44 10.32
CA VAL A 54 19.34 -5.62 11.45
C VAL A 54 18.67 -4.23 11.49
N LEU A 55 18.39 -3.65 10.32
CA LEU A 55 17.80 -2.31 10.22
C LEU A 55 16.26 -2.35 10.13
N ASP A 56 15.67 -3.54 10.16
CA ASP A 56 14.24 -3.79 10.07
C ASP A 56 13.61 -3.05 8.89
N VAL A 57 14.14 -3.34 7.69
CA VAL A 57 13.69 -2.77 6.41
C VAL A 57 13.84 -3.80 5.29
N SER A 58 12.98 -3.76 4.27
CA SER A 58 13.13 -4.65 3.12
C SER A 58 14.35 -4.30 2.24
N LEU A 59 14.78 -5.25 1.41
CA LEU A 59 15.82 -5.01 0.40
C LEU A 59 15.43 -3.92 -0.60
N ASN A 60 14.13 -3.82 -0.92
CA ASN A 60 13.61 -2.74 -1.77
C ASN A 60 13.82 -1.39 -1.10
N THR A 61 13.57 -1.30 0.20
CA THR A 61 13.84 -0.09 0.98
C THR A 61 15.31 0.28 0.98
N LEU A 62 16.21 -0.68 1.22
CA LEU A 62 17.65 -0.46 1.12
C LEU A 62 18.07 0.01 -0.28
N ALA A 63 17.46 -0.52 -1.33
CA ALA A 63 17.72 -0.10 -2.71
C ALA A 63 17.10 1.27 -3.07
N GLY A 64 16.46 1.96 -2.12
CA GLY A 64 15.82 3.25 -2.39
C GLY A 64 14.46 3.15 -3.09
N LYS A 65 13.91 1.96 -3.22
CA LYS A 65 12.58 1.70 -3.79
C LYS A 65 11.53 1.76 -2.68
N THR A 66 11.49 2.88 -1.97
CA THR A 66 10.48 3.16 -0.94
C THR A 66 9.48 4.19 -1.39
N ALA A 67 8.26 4.04 -0.89
CA ALA A 67 7.23 5.06 -0.87
C ALA A 67 7.58 6.22 0.07
N ALA A 68 8.60 7.04 -0.23
CA ALA A 68 8.92 8.27 0.50
C ALA A 68 8.87 8.22 2.06
N GLY A 69 9.16 7.06 2.68
CA GLY A 69 9.08 6.86 4.13
C GLY A 69 7.67 6.63 4.71
N LEU A 70 6.65 6.41 3.88
CA LEU A 70 5.30 6.04 4.29
C LEU A 70 5.20 4.52 4.46
N ASP A 71 4.63 4.11 5.58
CA ASP A 71 4.27 2.73 5.88
C ASP A 71 2.75 2.57 5.79
N PHE A 72 2.32 1.76 4.83
CA PHE A 72 0.93 1.43 4.57
C PHE A 72 0.51 0.12 5.23
N SER A 73 1.40 -0.56 5.94
CA SER A 73 1.11 -1.86 6.53
C SER A 73 0.01 -1.77 7.60
N GLY A 74 -0.62 -2.92 7.84
CA GLY A 74 -1.63 -3.12 8.88
C GLY A 74 -3.05 -2.93 8.37
N ASP A 75 -3.94 -2.59 9.29
CA ASP A 75 -5.38 -2.62 9.02
C ASP A 75 -5.91 -1.27 8.52
N TRP A 76 -6.80 -1.36 7.55
CA TRP A 76 -7.47 -0.27 6.86
C TRP A 76 -8.94 -0.62 6.64
N TRP A 77 -9.72 0.39 6.26
CA TRP A 77 -11.04 0.22 5.71
C TRP A 77 -11.01 0.44 4.21
N TYR A 78 -11.53 -0.52 3.45
CA TYR A 78 -11.87 -0.35 2.05
C TYR A 78 -13.36 -0.05 1.94
N SER A 79 -13.71 0.92 1.10
CA SER A 79 -15.08 1.17 0.68
C SER A 79 -15.12 1.17 -0.84
N GLY A 80 -16.12 0.53 -1.44
CA GLY A 80 -16.28 0.47 -2.89
C GLY A 80 -17.74 0.45 -3.31
N GLN A 81 -18.03 1.09 -4.44
CA GLN A 81 -19.28 0.85 -5.14
C GLN A 81 -19.35 -0.62 -5.57
N ALA A 82 -20.53 -1.21 -5.43
CA ALA A 82 -20.85 -2.55 -5.85
C ALA A 82 -22.21 -2.56 -6.53
N PHE A 83 -22.40 -3.48 -7.48
CA PHE A 83 -23.61 -3.57 -8.29
C PHE A 83 -24.16 -4.99 -8.19
N GLY A 84 -25.44 -5.12 -7.84
CA GLY A 84 -26.14 -6.41 -7.76
C GLY A 84 -27.60 -6.26 -8.17
N ASP A 85 -28.39 -7.31 -7.93
CA ASP A 85 -29.79 -7.37 -8.37
C ASP A 85 -30.67 -6.27 -7.75
N ALA A 86 -30.35 -5.83 -6.53
CA ALA A 86 -31.01 -4.72 -5.84
C ALA A 86 -30.55 -3.32 -6.31
N GLY A 87 -29.64 -3.26 -7.29
CA GLY A 87 -29.06 -2.02 -7.81
C GLY A 87 -27.67 -1.71 -7.24
N GLU A 88 -27.29 -0.44 -7.36
CA GLU A 88 -26.03 0.09 -6.84
C GLU A 88 -26.06 0.18 -5.31
N ARG A 89 -24.92 -0.15 -4.69
CA ARG A 89 -24.68 0.04 -3.25
C ARG A 89 -23.21 0.40 -2.99
N ILE A 90 -22.91 0.81 -1.76
CA ILE A 90 -21.56 0.95 -1.24
C ILE A 90 -21.32 -0.16 -0.22
N ASP A 91 -20.29 -0.96 -0.44
CA ASP A 91 -19.82 -1.99 0.48
C ASP A 91 -18.53 -1.54 1.15
N THR A 92 -18.48 -1.63 2.48
CA THR A 92 -17.33 -1.21 3.29
C THR A 92 -16.89 -2.35 4.20
N LEU A 93 -15.60 -2.69 4.11
CA LEU A 93 -14.98 -3.89 4.66
C LEU A 93 -13.59 -3.59 5.23
N GLU A 94 -13.14 -4.48 6.12
CA GLU A 94 -11.77 -4.47 6.62
C GLU A 94 -10.81 -4.93 5.53
N LEU A 95 -9.71 -4.20 5.39
CA LEU A 95 -8.64 -4.44 4.45
C LEU A 95 -7.33 -4.54 5.22
N HIS A 96 -6.66 -5.68 5.13
CA HIS A 96 -5.29 -5.82 5.62
C HIS A 96 -4.30 -5.54 4.49
N ILE A 97 -3.25 -4.78 4.78
CA ILE A 97 -2.18 -4.44 3.84
C ILE A 97 -0.84 -4.93 4.38
N GLU A 98 -0.12 -5.67 3.54
CA GLU A 98 1.30 -5.98 3.75
C GLU A 98 2.14 -5.23 2.72
N GLN A 99 3.13 -4.45 3.17
CA GLN A 99 4.00 -3.67 2.28
C GLN A 99 5.36 -4.34 2.08
N ASP A 100 5.77 -4.46 0.81
CA ASP A 100 7.15 -4.72 0.41
C ASP A 100 7.64 -3.62 -0.55
N GLY A 101 8.34 -2.63 0.02
CA GLY A 101 8.91 -1.51 -0.74
C GLY A 101 7.83 -0.65 -1.38
N LEU A 102 7.69 -0.74 -2.72
CA LEU A 102 6.65 -0.05 -3.50
C LEU A 102 5.39 -0.89 -3.71
N TRP A 103 5.42 -2.17 -3.34
CA TRP A 103 4.32 -3.11 -3.56
C TRP A 103 3.51 -3.27 -2.28
N LEU A 104 2.19 -3.33 -2.44
CA LEU A 104 1.22 -3.63 -1.38
C LEU A 104 0.47 -4.90 -1.78
N GLN A 105 0.51 -5.90 -0.91
CA GLN A 105 -0.41 -7.04 -0.94
C GLN A 105 -1.66 -6.68 -0.14
N LEU A 106 -2.82 -7.02 -0.69
CA LEU A 106 -4.13 -6.64 -0.19
C LEU A 106 -4.92 -7.89 0.17
N ALA A 107 -5.52 -7.89 1.36
CA ALA A 107 -6.49 -8.90 1.80
C ALA A 107 -7.76 -8.22 2.31
N GLY A 108 -8.78 -8.16 1.45
CA GLY A 108 -10.09 -7.61 1.77
C GLY A 108 -11.04 -8.67 2.32
N ALA A 109 -11.61 -8.40 3.49
CA ALA A 109 -12.67 -9.20 4.08
C ALA A 109 -13.99 -9.09 3.29
N ARG A 110 -15.00 -9.86 3.70
CA ARG A 110 -16.37 -9.70 3.19
C ARG A 110 -17.05 -8.52 3.88
N ALA A 111 -17.76 -7.68 3.12
CA ALA A 111 -18.62 -6.64 3.69
C ALA A 111 -19.95 -7.22 4.21
N ARG A 112 -20.44 -8.30 3.58
CA ARG A 112 -21.76 -8.91 3.79
C ARG A 112 -21.69 -10.43 3.60
N PRO A 113 -22.76 -11.18 3.91
CA PRO A 113 -22.85 -12.59 3.55
C PRO A 113 -22.69 -12.83 2.04
N VAL A 114 -22.16 -14.00 1.67
CA VAL A 114 -21.99 -14.41 0.26
C VAL A 114 -23.33 -14.48 -0.50
N SER A 115 -24.41 -14.79 0.21
CA SER A 115 -25.77 -14.79 -0.34
C SER A 115 -26.22 -13.42 -0.86
N GLU A 116 -25.58 -12.33 -0.42
CA GLU A 116 -25.83 -10.96 -0.89
C GLU A 116 -24.84 -10.54 -2.00
N GLY A 117 -24.08 -11.48 -2.56
CA GLY A 117 -23.11 -11.21 -3.62
C GLY A 117 -21.84 -10.52 -3.14
N SER A 118 -21.56 -10.54 -1.83
CA SER A 118 -20.28 -10.08 -1.26
C SER A 118 -19.27 -11.22 -1.20
N TYR A 119 -17.98 -10.88 -1.26
CA TYR A 119 -16.90 -11.85 -1.31
C TYR A 119 -15.63 -11.27 -0.69
N ALA A 120 -14.80 -12.15 -0.12
CA ALA A 120 -13.44 -11.79 0.24
C ALA A 120 -12.60 -11.69 -1.03
N TRP A 121 -11.58 -10.85 -1.04
CA TRP A 121 -10.72 -10.66 -2.19
C TRP A 121 -9.27 -10.45 -1.78
N THR A 122 -8.38 -10.82 -2.67
CA THR A 122 -6.95 -10.49 -2.57
C THR A 122 -6.55 -9.62 -3.74
N GLY A 123 -5.51 -8.83 -3.57
CA GLY A 123 -4.99 -7.99 -4.63
C GLY A 123 -3.55 -7.60 -4.40
N GLU A 124 -2.98 -6.96 -5.40
CA GLU A 124 -1.64 -6.40 -5.33
C GLU A 124 -1.65 -5.05 -6.04
N MET A 125 -0.97 -4.06 -5.48
CA MET A 125 -0.78 -2.76 -6.13
C MET A 125 0.62 -2.22 -5.92
N LYS A 126 1.10 -1.45 -6.88
CA LYS A 126 2.41 -0.79 -6.84
C LYS A 126 2.25 0.73 -6.80
N LEU A 127 3.07 1.39 -5.99
CA LEU A 127 3.19 2.85 -5.96
C LEU A 127 3.99 3.37 -7.17
N TYR A 128 3.46 4.43 -7.78
CA TYR A 128 4.06 5.19 -8.86
C TYR A 128 4.16 6.66 -8.45
N ASP A 129 5.34 7.24 -8.67
CA ASP A 129 5.66 8.66 -8.49
C ASP A 129 5.31 9.25 -7.11
N SER A 130 5.12 8.40 -6.09
CA SER A 130 4.60 8.79 -4.77
C SER A 130 3.20 9.41 -4.78
N GLU A 131 2.45 9.24 -5.87
CA GLU A 131 1.15 9.88 -6.10
C GLU A 131 0.03 8.88 -6.34
N ALA A 132 0.32 7.72 -6.93
CA ALA A 132 -0.73 6.77 -7.32
C ALA A 132 -0.36 5.31 -7.08
N PHE A 133 -1.31 4.53 -6.61
CA PHE A 133 -1.24 3.07 -6.61
C PHE A 133 -2.01 2.50 -7.79
N MET A 134 -1.41 1.55 -8.49
CA MET A 134 -2.04 0.81 -9.58
C MET A 134 -1.86 -0.69 -9.37
N GLY A 135 -2.91 -1.47 -9.57
CA GLY A 135 -2.90 -2.88 -9.19
C GLY A 135 -4.08 -3.68 -9.69
N TRP A 136 -4.24 -4.88 -9.14
CA TRP A 136 -5.31 -5.80 -9.47
C TRP A 136 -5.96 -6.38 -8.20
N TYR A 137 -7.17 -6.91 -8.36
CA TYR A 137 -7.83 -7.72 -7.34
C TYR A 137 -8.49 -8.95 -7.97
N VAL A 138 -8.62 -10.02 -7.18
CA VAL A 138 -9.35 -11.24 -7.52
C VAL A 138 -10.12 -11.71 -6.29
N ALA A 139 -11.33 -12.19 -6.47
CA ALA A 139 -12.09 -12.82 -5.40
C ALA A 139 -11.35 -14.05 -4.84
N ALA A 140 -11.26 -14.12 -3.51
CA ALA A 140 -10.63 -15.22 -2.78
C ALA A 140 -11.61 -16.38 -2.52
N ASP A 141 -12.91 -16.12 -2.66
CA ASP A 141 -13.96 -17.11 -2.48
C ASP A 141 -14.10 -17.97 -3.76
N GLY A 142 -13.85 -19.28 -3.66
CA GLY A 142 -13.58 -20.15 -4.82
C GLY A 142 -14.66 -20.24 -5.92
N ASN A 143 -15.91 -19.86 -5.65
CA ASN A 143 -16.97 -19.83 -6.66
C ASN A 143 -17.24 -18.43 -7.24
N VAL A 144 -16.56 -17.40 -6.74
CA VAL A 144 -16.77 -16.01 -7.15
C VAL A 144 -15.76 -15.67 -8.25
N ARG A 145 -16.27 -15.23 -9.40
CA ARG A 145 -15.43 -14.93 -10.59
C ARG A 145 -14.97 -13.48 -10.67
N SER A 146 -15.32 -12.66 -9.67
CA SER A 146 -15.02 -11.24 -9.66
C SER A 146 -13.51 -11.00 -9.63
N LYS A 147 -13.04 -10.12 -10.52
CA LYS A 147 -11.63 -9.74 -10.66
C LYS A 147 -11.52 -8.47 -11.48
N GLY A 148 -10.47 -7.70 -11.28
CA GLY A 148 -10.28 -6.45 -12.00
C GLY A 148 -9.00 -5.72 -11.66
N THR A 149 -8.97 -4.45 -12.03
CA THR A 149 -7.89 -3.50 -11.79
C THR A 149 -8.31 -2.43 -10.78
N LEU A 150 -7.33 -1.88 -10.07
CA LEU A 150 -7.47 -0.79 -9.11
C LEU A 150 -6.58 0.38 -9.53
N TYR A 151 -7.13 1.59 -9.44
CA TYR A 151 -6.38 2.84 -9.47
C TYR A 151 -6.72 3.66 -8.24
N PHE A 152 -5.71 4.13 -7.53
CA PHE A 152 -5.86 5.01 -6.37
C PHE A 152 -4.90 6.20 -6.46
N GLU A 153 -5.45 7.41 -6.34
CA GLU A 153 -4.71 8.61 -5.95
C GLU A 153 -4.40 8.54 -4.44
N LEU A 154 -3.15 8.80 -4.08
CA LEU A 154 -2.65 8.79 -2.72
C LEU A 154 -2.72 10.20 -2.11
N HIS A 155 -3.27 10.31 -0.90
CA HIS A 155 -3.21 11.56 -0.15
C HIS A 155 -1.74 11.91 0.17
N PRO A 156 -1.28 13.18 0.07
CA PRO A 156 0.13 13.55 0.24
C PRO A 156 0.78 13.14 1.57
N HIS A 157 -0.03 12.95 2.63
CA HIS A 157 0.44 12.47 3.93
C HIS A 157 0.26 10.96 4.17
N GLY A 158 -0.14 10.19 3.15
CA GLY A 158 -0.29 8.75 3.22
C GLY A 158 -1.45 8.25 4.08
N GLN A 159 -2.40 9.12 4.45
CA GLN A 159 -3.46 8.81 5.42
C GLN A 159 -4.69 8.13 4.80
N MET A 160 -4.90 8.32 3.50
CA MET A 160 -6.06 7.82 2.76
C MET A 160 -5.75 7.75 1.27
N MET A 161 -6.56 7.00 0.55
CA MET A 161 -6.46 6.79 -0.90
C MET A 161 -7.87 6.82 -1.50
N ARG A 162 -8.00 7.34 -2.72
CA ARG A 162 -9.28 7.40 -3.45
C ARG A 162 -9.10 7.09 -4.92
N GLY A 163 -10.08 6.50 -5.57
CA GLY A 163 -10.01 6.26 -7.00
C GLY A 163 -11.10 5.32 -7.46
N GLY A 164 -10.76 4.45 -8.40
CA GLY A 164 -11.73 3.60 -9.07
C GLY A 164 -11.23 2.19 -9.31
N TRP A 165 -12.19 1.31 -9.51
CA TRP A 165 -11.97 -0.07 -9.92
C TRP A 165 -12.70 -0.32 -11.24
N VAL A 166 -12.12 -1.18 -12.06
CA VAL A 166 -12.77 -1.71 -13.27
C VAL A 166 -12.59 -3.22 -13.25
N GLY A 167 -13.67 -3.97 -13.39
CA GLY A 167 -13.60 -5.41 -13.25
C GLY A 167 -14.80 -6.17 -13.77
N GLN A 168 -14.62 -7.48 -13.81
CA GLN A 168 -15.68 -8.44 -14.06
C GLN A 168 -16.54 -8.58 -12.80
N SER A 169 -17.86 -8.58 -12.97
CA SER A 169 -18.82 -8.82 -11.89
C SER A 169 -19.88 -9.83 -12.33
N TYR A 170 -20.80 -10.15 -11.42
CA TYR A 170 -21.98 -10.95 -11.75
C TYR A 170 -22.95 -10.23 -12.70
N VAL A 171 -23.06 -8.90 -12.60
CA VAL A 171 -24.05 -8.14 -13.36
C VAL A 171 -23.62 -7.86 -14.80
N ALA A 172 -22.31 -7.71 -15.07
CA ALA A 172 -21.80 -7.54 -16.43
C ALA A 172 -20.31 -7.92 -16.55
N PRO A 173 -19.84 -8.26 -17.79
CA PRO A 173 -18.44 -8.62 -18.04
C PRO A 173 -17.43 -7.50 -17.73
N VAL A 174 -17.84 -6.24 -17.87
CA VAL A 174 -17.03 -5.05 -17.54
C VAL A 174 -17.92 -4.07 -16.79
N VAL A 175 -17.56 -3.81 -15.54
CA VAL A 175 -18.21 -2.84 -14.65
C VAL A 175 -17.13 -1.98 -14.03
N GLN A 176 -17.48 -0.74 -13.72
CA GLN A 176 -16.59 0.18 -13.03
C GLN A 176 -17.31 0.84 -11.87
N GLY A 177 -16.54 1.24 -10.86
CA GLY A 177 -17.05 1.99 -9.72
C GLY A 177 -15.95 2.73 -8.99
N TRP A 178 -16.34 3.57 -8.06
CA TRP A 178 -15.47 4.32 -7.17
C TRP A 178 -15.11 3.50 -5.94
N CYS A 179 -13.89 3.65 -5.45
CA CYS A 179 -13.43 3.05 -4.20
C CYS A 179 -12.45 3.95 -3.45
N ALA A 180 -12.37 3.75 -2.14
CA ALA A 180 -11.46 4.46 -1.25
C ALA A 180 -10.90 3.53 -0.18
N VAL A 181 -9.72 3.89 0.33
CA VAL A 181 -9.05 3.21 1.43
C VAL A 181 -8.67 4.24 2.49
N ALA A 182 -9.01 4.02 3.75
CA ALA A 182 -8.69 4.93 4.85
C ALA A 182 -8.54 4.21 6.19
N ARG A 183 -7.86 4.85 7.15
CA ARG A 183 -7.72 4.29 8.51
C ARG A 183 -9.03 4.25 9.29
N GLU A 184 -9.97 5.14 8.96
CA GLU A 184 -11.28 5.20 9.61
C GLU A 184 -12.38 4.82 8.62
N ARG A 185 -13.33 3.99 9.07
CA ARG A 185 -14.43 3.47 8.24
C ARG A 185 -15.24 4.58 7.56
N TRP A 186 -15.67 5.57 8.35
CA TRP A 186 -16.51 6.65 7.86
C TRP A 186 -15.79 7.54 6.84
N VAL A 187 -14.45 7.66 6.94
CA VAL A 187 -13.63 8.38 5.96
C VAL A 187 -13.66 7.68 4.60
N ALA A 188 -13.45 6.36 4.58
CA ALA A 188 -13.54 5.58 3.34
C ALA A 188 -14.94 5.67 2.71
N GLU A 189 -16.00 5.59 3.52
CA GLU A 189 -17.38 5.76 3.06
C GLU A 189 -17.65 7.17 2.48
N ALA A 190 -17.20 8.21 3.18
CA ALA A 190 -17.37 9.60 2.74
C ALA A 190 -16.68 9.86 1.40
N LEU A 191 -15.44 9.37 1.23
CA LEU A 191 -14.69 9.52 -0.02
C LEU A 191 -15.41 8.90 -1.22
N VAL A 192 -15.95 7.68 -1.07
CA VAL A 192 -16.69 7.01 -2.15
C VAL A 192 -17.97 7.77 -2.49
N ARG A 193 -18.71 8.26 -1.49
CA ARG A 193 -19.93 9.06 -1.73
C ARG A 193 -19.61 10.37 -2.46
N ASP A 194 -18.52 11.03 -2.09
CA ASP A 194 -18.08 12.24 -2.77
C ASP A 194 -17.70 11.95 -4.23
N MET A 195 -16.89 10.91 -4.48
CA MET A 195 -16.52 10.51 -5.85
C MET A 195 -17.73 10.11 -6.69
N ALA A 196 -18.67 9.36 -6.13
CA ALA A 196 -19.91 8.98 -6.82
C ALA A 196 -20.76 10.19 -7.20
N ARG A 197 -20.90 11.17 -6.29
CA ARG A 197 -21.65 12.40 -6.54
C ARG A 197 -21.00 13.29 -7.61
N THR A 198 -19.66 13.33 -7.66
CA THR A 198 -18.91 14.21 -8.56
C THR A 198 -18.37 13.51 -9.81
N GLU A 199 -18.72 12.25 -10.02
CA GLU A 199 -18.14 11.40 -11.08
C GLU A 199 -16.60 11.46 -11.09
N GLY A 200 -15.98 11.43 -9.91
CA GLY A 200 -14.53 11.50 -9.73
C GLY A 200 -13.89 12.87 -9.94
N GLN A 201 -14.66 13.92 -10.28
CA GLN A 201 -14.13 15.28 -10.52
C GLN A 201 -13.85 16.07 -9.24
N LEU A 202 -13.01 15.54 -8.34
CA LEU A 202 -12.64 16.19 -7.08
C LEU A 202 -11.34 17.00 -7.24
N LYS A 203 -11.43 18.33 -7.17
CA LYS A 203 -10.27 19.24 -7.29
C LYS A 203 -9.34 19.28 -6.08
N ALA A 204 -9.81 18.78 -4.93
CA ALA A 204 -9.06 18.77 -3.68
C ALA A 204 -9.47 17.58 -2.82
N TRP A 205 -8.67 17.28 -1.80
CA TRP A 205 -9.03 16.33 -0.75
C TRP A 205 -10.08 16.96 0.17
N PRO A 206 -11.14 16.23 0.55
CA PRO A 206 -12.16 16.77 1.44
C PRO A 206 -11.58 17.05 2.83
N THR A 207 -11.99 18.16 3.43
CA THR A 207 -11.72 18.39 4.86
C THR A 207 -12.72 17.59 5.67
N LEU A 208 -12.34 16.38 6.05
CA LEU A 208 -13.16 15.49 6.84
C LEU A 208 -12.99 15.86 8.33
N LYS A 209 -14.10 16.20 8.99
CA LYS A 209 -14.17 16.40 10.43
C LYS A 209 -15.01 15.27 11.03
N PRO A 210 -14.56 14.63 12.13
CA PRO A 210 -15.34 13.61 12.82
C PRO A 210 -16.71 14.12 13.29
#